data_AF-A0A535DUG1-F1
#
_entry.id   AF-A0A535DUG1-F1
#
_cell.length_a   1.000
_cell.length_b   1.000
_cell.length_c   1.000
_cell.angle_alpha   90.00
_cell.angle_beta   90.00
_cell.angle_gamma   90.00
#
_symmetry.space_group_name_H-M   'P 1'
#
loop_
_entity.id
_entity.type
_entity.pdbx_description
1 polymer ?
#
loop_
_entity_poly.entity_id
_entity_poly.type
_entity_poly.pdbx_seq_one_letter_code
_entity_poly.pdbx_strand_id
1 'polypeptide(L)'
;DVTVVFDAHHSSAMANAEEQVEGVHVVFTRKGHSADHVIERLAYTATGAGDNLTVATSDRFQRDLVRGMGGAVISAPELERQVIAAEEDLGRRVKRYQR
;
A
#
# COMPACT_ATOMS: atom_id res chain seq x y z
N ASP A 1 -2.74 2.44 9.61
CA ASP A 1 -2.03 1.20 9.24
C ASP A 1 -1.53 1.28 7.80
N VAL A 2 -0.47 0.55 7.48
CA VAL A 2 0.11 0.48 6.12
C VAL A 2 0.08 -0.97 5.66
N THR A 3 -0.49 -1.20 4.49
CA THR A 3 -0.53 -2.51 3.85
C THR A 3 0.18 -2.46 2.51
N VAL A 4 1.12 -3.40 2.27
CA VAL A 4 1.81 -3.58 1.00
C VAL A 4 1.35 -4.89 0.38
N VAL A 5 0.91 -4.84 -0.88
CA VAL A 5 0.45 -6.04 -1.60
C VAL A 5 1.41 -6.35 -2.73
N PHE A 6 1.98 -7.55 -2.73
CA PHE A 6 2.87 -8.05 -3.78
C PHE A 6 2.16 -9.12 -4.63
N ASP A 7 2.33 -9.02 -5.96
CA ASP A 7 1.81 -10.02 -6.90
C ASP A 7 2.69 -11.29 -6.92
N ALA A 8 2.06 -12.46 -6.90
CA ALA A 8 2.70 -13.74 -7.14
C ALA A 8 2.96 -14.01 -8.63
N HIS A 9 3.79 -13.18 -9.27
CA HIS A 9 4.21 -13.43 -10.65
C HIS A 9 5.06 -14.71 -10.81
N HIS A 10 5.77 -15.14 -9.76
CA HIS A 10 6.64 -16.33 -9.78
C HIS A 10 6.39 -17.34 -8.65
N SER A 11 5.33 -17.16 -7.85
CA SER A 11 5.07 -18.06 -6.71
C SER A 11 4.33 -19.33 -7.16
N SER A 12 4.78 -20.48 -6.65
CA SER A 12 4.04 -21.75 -6.69
C SER A 12 3.05 -21.88 -5.53
N ALA A 13 2.90 -20.85 -4.69
CA ALA A 13 2.02 -20.88 -3.53
C ALA A 13 0.55 -21.06 -3.94
N MET A 14 -0.10 -22.03 -3.30
CA MET A 14 -1.52 -22.35 -3.48
C MET A 14 -2.44 -21.44 -2.64
N ALA A 15 -1.89 -20.71 -1.68
CA ALA A 15 -2.59 -19.81 -0.77
C ALA A 15 -1.86 -18.46 -0.66
N ASN A 16 -2.61 -17.42 -0.25
CA ASN A 16 -2.01 -16.13 0.07
C ASN A 16 -1.09 -16.30 1.28
N ALA A 17 -0.02 -15.52 1.34
CA ALA A 17 0.83 -15.41 2.51
C ALA A 17 0.74 -13.99 3.06
N GLU A 18 0.77 -13.88 4.38
CA GLU A 18 0.70 -12.60 5.08
C GLU A 18 1.79 -12.55 6.14
N GLU A 19 2.44 -11.41 6.28
CA GLU A 19 3.46 -11.15 7.30
C GLU A 19 3.31 -9.74 7.87
N GLN A 20 3.93 -9.52 9.03
CA GLN A 20 4.05 -8.21 9.67
C GLN A 20 5.53 -7.87 9.78
N VAL A 21 5.95 -6.79 9.12
CA VAL A 21 7.35 -6.35 9.07
C VAL A 21 7.41 -4.92 9.58
N GLU A 22 8.00 -4.70 10.76
CA GLU A 22 8.21 -3.36 11.33
C GLU A 22 6.93 -2.48 11.34
N GLY A 23 5.77 -3.09 11.60
CA GLY A 23 4.47 -2.40 11.62
C GLY A 23 3.79 -2.24 10.25
N VAL A 24 4.36 -2.82 9.20
CA VAL A 24 3.77 -2.90 7.86
C VAL A 24 3.18 -4.28 7.63
N HIS A 25 1.90 -4.32 7.27
CA HIS A 25 1.23 -5.56 6.88
C HIS A 25 1.54 -5.89 5.42
N VAL A 26 2.21 -7.01 5.17
CA VAL A 26 2.59 -7.41 3.81
C VAL A 26 1.74 -8.59 3.39
N VAL A 27 1.10 -8.47 2.23
CA VAL A 27 0.24 -9.49 1.63
C VAL A 27 0.86 -9.94 0.32
N PHE A 28 1.15 -11.22 0.21
CA PHE A 28 1.55 -11.85 -1.05
C PHE A 28 0.34 -12.57 -1.64
N THR A 29 -0.04 -12.22 -2.86
CA THR A 29 -1.12 -12.92 -3.55
C THR A 29 -0.72 -14.35 -3.87
N ARG A 30 -1.70 -15.24 -4.06
CA ARG A 30 -1.47 -16.59 -4.59
C ARG A 30 -1.40 -16.60 -6.11
N LYS A 31 -0.87 -17.68 -6.70
CA LYS A 31 -0.80 -17.84 -8.15
C LYS A 31 -2.16 -17.60 -8.83
N GLY A 32 -2.16 -16.77 -9.87
CA GLY A 32 -3.36 -16.42 -10.63
C GLY A 32 -4.29 -15.40 -9.94
N HIS A 33 -3.85 -14.76 -8.86
CA HIS A 33 -4.53 -13.61 -8.24
C HIS A 33 -3.62 -12.39 -8.32
N SER A 34 -4.16 -11.26 -8.73
CA SER A 34 -3.43 -9.99 -8.83
C SER A 34 -3.51 -9.18 -7.54
N ALA A 35 -2.50 -8.33 -7.32
CA ALA A 35 -2.52 -7.34 -6.25
C ALA A 35 -3.74 -6.41 -6.36
N ASP A 36 -4.10 -6.05 -7.59
CA ASP A 36 -5.30 -5.27 -7.94
C ASP A 36 -6.57 -5.77 -7.25
N HIS A 37 -6.89 -7.07 -7.35
CA HIS A 37 -8.10 -7.63 -6.72
C HIS A 37 -8.09 -7.49 -5.19
N VAL A 38 -6.92 -7.58 -4.56
CA VAL A 38 -6.79 -7.40 -3.11
C VAL A 38 -7.04 -5.93 -2.76
N ILE A 39 -6.44 -5.00 -3.51
CA ILE A 39 -6.61 -3.56 -3.31
C ILE A 39 -8.07 -3.15 -3.50
N GLU A 40 -8.73 -3.64 -4.54
CA GLU A 40 -10.16 -3.41 -4.82
C GLU A 40 -11.03 -3.85 -3.65
N ARG A 41 -10.78 -5.04 -3.11
CA ARG A 41 -11.52 -5.57 -1.95
C ARG A 41 -11.29 -4.73 -0.70
N LEU A 42 -10.07 -4.28 -0.46
CA LEU A 42 -9.75 -3.40 0.66
C LEU A 42 -10.45 -2.04 0.52
N ALA A 43 -10.44 -1.47 -0.68
CA ALA A 43 -11.11 -0.21 -0.95
C ALA A 43 -12.63 -0.29 -0.81
N TYR A 44 -13.25 -1.36 -1.31
CA TYR A 44 -14.66 -1.62 -1.10
C TYR A 44 -15.01 -1.74 0.39
N THR A 45 -14.19 -2.49 1.15
CA THR A 45 -14.40 -2.71 2.59
C THR A 45 -14.27 -1.40 3.38
N ALA A 46 -13.22 -0.61 3.12
CA ALA A 46 -12.99 0.67 3.78
C ALA A 46 -14.15 1.65 3.49
N THR A 47 -14.58 1.73 2.23
CA THR A 47 -15.73 2.55 1.83
C THR A 47 -17.01 2.13 2.56
N GLY A 48 -17.29 0.84 2.63
CA GLY A 48 -18.46 0.31 3.35
C GLY A 48 -18.44 0.58 4.85
N ALA A 49 -17.25 0.69 5.45
CA ALA A 49 -17.06 1.06 6.85
C ALA A 49 -17.03 2.57 7.11
N GLY A 50 -16.91 3.40 6.06
CA GLY A 50 -16.71 4.85 6.18
C GLY A 50 -15.28 5.25 6.53
N ASP A 51 -14.31 4.35 6.32
CA ASP A 51 -12.90 4.59 6.60
C ASP A 51 -12.20 5.32 5.44
N ASN A 52 -11.23 6.16 5.78
CA ASN A 52 -10.39 6.82 4.79
C ASN A 52 -9.30 5.85 4.29
N LEU A 53 -9.29 5.56 2.99
CA LEU A 53 -8.25 4.78 2.33
C LEU A 53 -7.49 5.63 1.31
N THR A 54 -6.16 5.55 1.33
CA THR A 54 -5.30 6.06 0.26
C THR A 54 -4.57 4.89 -0.39
N VAL A 55 -4.69 4.76 -1.71
CA VAL A 55 -3.95 3.76 -2.50
C VAL A 55 -2.78 4.43 -3.21
N ALA A 56 -1.59 3.84 -3.14
CA ALA A 56 -0.46 4.26 -3.96
C ALA A 56 -0.41 3.43 -5.25
N THR A 57 -0.72 4.04 -6.39
CA THR A 57 -0.66 3.35 -7.70
C THR A 57 -0.35 4.32 -8.83
N SER A 58 0.42 3.84 -9.81
CA SER A 58 0.62 4.52 -11.09
C SER A 58 -0.25 3.94 -12.20
N ASP A 59 -1.02 2.89 -11.92
CA ASP A 59 -2.00 2.34 -12.86
C ASP A 59 -3.23 3.27 -12.95
N ARG A 60 -3.58 3.64 -14.18
CA ARG A 60 -4.68 4.58 -14.44
C ARG A 60 -6.05 3.97 -14.10
N PHE A 61 -6.26 2.69 -14.43
CA PHE A 61 -7.52 2.01 -14.17
C PHE A 61 -7.75 1.89 -12.66
N GLN A 62 -6.74 1.42 -11.92
CA GLN A 62 -6.82 1.31 -10.46
C GLN A 62 -7.06 2.67 -9.80
N ARG A 63 -6.38 3.73 -10.28
CA ARG A 63 -6.62 5.09 -9.77
C ARG A 63 -8.07 5.52 -9.97
N ASP A 64 -8.59 5.36 -11.18
CA ASP A 64 -9.93 5.83 -11.52
C ASP A 64 -10.99 5.01 -10.75
N LEU A 65 -10.76 3.71 -10.56
CA LEU A 65 -11.59 2.81 -9.76
C LEU A 65 -11.61 3.18 -8.27
N VAL A 66 -10.44 3.37 -7.64
CA VAL A 66 -10.35 3.74 -6.21
C VAL A 66 -11.03 5.08 -5.94
N ARG A 67 -10.83 6.06 -6.82
CA ARG A 67 -11.52 7.36 -6.74
C ARG A 67 -13.03 7.22 -6.90
N GLY A 68 -13.48 6.35 -7.79
CA GLY A 68 -14.90 6.04 -7.98
C GLY A 68 -15.57 5.46 -6.73
N MET A 69 -14.81 4.74 -5.90
CA MET A 69 -15.28 4.26 -4.59
C MET A 69 -15.16 5.29 -3.47
N GLY A 70 -14.60 6.48 -3.72
CA GLY A 70 -14.40 7.52 -2.70
C GLY A 70 -13.05 7.44 -1.97
N GLY A 71 -12.14 6.55 -2.40
CA GLY A 71 -10.78 6.48 -1.88
C GLY A 71 -9.87 7.56 -2.47
N ALA A 72 -8.82 7.92 -1.73
CA ALA A 72 -7.75 8.77 -2.19
C ALA A 72 -6.69 7.95 -2.95
N VAL A 73 -5.93 8.62 -3.84
CA VAL A 73 -4.86 7.97 -4.59
C VAL A 73 -3.64 8.89 -4.67
N ILE A 74 -2.47 8.32 -4.43
CA ILE A 74 -1.15 8.94 -4.70
C ILE A 74 -0.41 8.13 -5.77
N SER A 75 0.45 8.80 -6.54
CA SER A 75 1.26 8.12 -7.55
C SER A 75 2.52 7.47 -6.94
N ALA A 76 3.14 6.51 -7.64
CA ALA A 76 4.40 5.91 -7.15
C ALA A 76 5.52 6.95 -6.95
N PRO A 77 5.77 7.93 -7.86
CA PRO A 77 6.76 8.98 -7.62
C PRO A 77 6.41 9.90 -6.45
N GLU A 78 5.13 10.07 -6.16
CA GLU A 78 4.68 10.86 -5.00
C GLU A 78 4.93 10.11 -3.70
N LEU A 79 4.61 8.81 -3.66
CA LEU A 79 4.94 7.95 -2.52
C LEU A 79 6.46 7.96 -2.27
N GLU A 80 7.26 7.78 -3.31
CA GLU A 80 8.74 7.84 -3.21
C GLU A 80 9.22 9.16 -2.57
N ARG A 81 8.71 10.31 -3.05
CA ARG A 81 9.05 11.61 -2.46
C ARG A 81 8.64 11.71 -0.98
N GLN A 82 7.47 11.18 -0.61
CA GLN A 82 7.02 11.18 0.78
C GLN A 82 7.90 10.30 1.67
N VAL A 83 8.33 9.13 1.18
CA VAL A 83 9.25 8.24 1.90
C VAL A 83 10.60 8.92 2.12
N ILE A 84 11.20 9.47 1.07
CA ILE A 84 12.49 10.19 1.17
C ILE A 84 12.40 11.35 2.16
N ALA A 85 11.33 12.16 2.08
CA ALA A 85 11.13 13.26 3.00
C ALA A 85 10.96 12.80 4.46
N ALA A 86 10.29 11.67 4.68
CA ALA A 86 10.13 11.07 6.00
C ALA A 86 11.47 10.55 6.58
N GLU A 87 12.30 9.91 5.74
CA GLU A 87 13.64 9.46 6.13
C GLU A 87 14.55 10.64 6.51
N GLU A 88 14.54 11.70 5.71
CA GLU A 88 15.29 12.93 6.01
C GLU A 88 14.84 13.54 7.34
N ASP A 89 13.52 13.63 7.58
CA ASP A 89 12.99 14.17 8.82
C ASP A 89 13.38 13.33 10.04
N LEU A 90 13.30 12.01 9.93
CA LEU A 90 13.76 11.09 10.97
C LEU A 90 15.25 11.29 11.27
N GLY A 91 16.09 11.40 10.23
CA GLY A 91 17.52 11.67 10.38
C GLY A 91 17.80 13.00 11.09
N ARG A 92 17.04 14.06 10.79
CA ARG A 92 17.14 15.35 11.49
C ARG A 92 16.73 15.24 12.96
N ARG A 93 15.68 14.48 13.27
CA ARG A 93 15.21 14.25 14.64
C ARG A 93 16.24 13.48 15.46
N VAL A 94 16.79 12.39 14.93
CA VAL A 94 17.83 11.60 15.61
C VAL A 94 19.05 12.45 15.95
N LYS A 95 19.56 13.25 15.00
CA LYS A 95 20.70 14.16 15.24
C LYS A 95 20.42 15.21 16.32
N ARG A 96 19.16 15.64 16.48
CA ARG A 96 18.78 16.62 17.51
C ARG A 96 18.81 16.01 18.91
N TYR A 97 18.43 14.75 19.08
CA TYR A 97 18.44 14.06 20.37
C TYR A 97 19.83 13.57 20.80
N GLN A 98 20.80 13.53 19.89
CA GLN A 98 22.19 13.17 20.17
C GLN A 98 23.07 14.37 20.57
N ARG A 99 22.51 15.57 20.61
CA ARG A 99 23.16 16.80 21.10
C ARG A 99 22.63 17.15 22.49
#